data_AF-A0A430FQL4-F1
#
_entry.id   AF-A0A430FQL4-F1
#
_cell.length_a   1.000
_cell.length_b   1.000
_cell.length_c   1.000
_cell.angle_alpha   90.00
_cell.angle_beta   90.00
_cell.angle_gamma   90.00
#
_symmetry.space_group_name_H-M   'P 1'
#
loop_
_entity.id
_entity.type
_entity.pdbx_description
1 polymer ?
#
loop_
_entity_poly.entity_id
_entity_poly.type
_entity_poly.pdbx_seq_one_letter_code
_entity_poly.pdbx_strand_id
1 'polypeptide(L)'
;MPATLIMLEKVFLWFLFYSFVGWVWETVLNIVMKKRFVDRGMLNGPLCPIYGFGAMIVLFALADEHVWYVVFLSGGVLACTLEYLTSWGIEKLFHVRFWDYSKKPFNINGRVYLNGFLFFGFGAMAVKLWVQPQVLRVLDMFTPMALTITSISLLAILLVDFAVTLAGLMKMTNSLGRVEQEIKQLKQRQIKVLDVGITDVDEHVEAAEQRVHDALSYQQRRFIKAYPQFQSMQHPMHVVEQARKLLMRH
;
A
#
# COMPACT_ATOMS: atom_id res chain seq x y z
N MET A 1 -10.67 23.06 -26.79
CA MET A 1 -9.58 22.49 -25.98
C MET A 1 -8.71 21.65 -26.90
N PRO A 2 -7.38 21.70 -26.82
CA PRO A 2 -6.53 20.89 -27.70
C PRO A 2 -6.77 19.40 -27.41
N ALA A 3 -6.93 18.60 -28.46
CA ALA A 3 -7.24 17.15 -28.35
C ALA A 3 -6.21 16.39 -27.50
N THR A 4 -4.97 16.87 -27.46
CA THR A 4 -3.88 16.36 -26.62
C THR A 4 -4.18 16.48 -25.13
N LEU A 5 -4.82 17.55 -24.68
CA LEU A 5 -5.14 17.75 -23.26
C LEU A 5 -6.19 16.75 -22.78
N ILE A 6 -7.23 16.51 -23.58
CA ILE A 6 -8.28 15.53 -23.27
C ILE A 6 -7.69 14.11 -23.19
N MET A 7 -6.71 13.81 -24.04
CA MET A 7 -6.01 12.52 -23.99
C MET A 7 -5.24 12.36 -22.67
N LEU A 8 -4.52 13.39 -22.23
CA LEU A 8 -3.79 13.38 -20.96
C LEU A 8 -4.74 13.22 -19.76
N GLU A 9 -5.87 13.93 -19.77
CA GLU A 9 -6.92 13.79 -18.75
C GLU A 9 -7.45 12.35 -18.69
N LYS A 10 -7.74 11.74 -19.84
CA LYS A 10 -8.18 10.33 -19.89
C LYS A 10 -7.13 9.38 -19.33
N VAL A 11 -5.86 9.54 -19.70
CA VAL A 11 -4.75 8.72 -19.18
C VAL A 11 -4.62 8.87 -17.65
N PHE A 12 -4.74 10.10 -17.13
CA PHE A 12 -4.75 10.35 -15.69
C PHE A 12 -5.91 9.66 -14.99
N LEU A 13 -7.12 9.72 -15.57
CA LEU A 13 -8.29 9.01 -15.05
C LEU A 13 -8.13 7.49 -15.13
N TRP A 14 -7.46 6.94 -16.15
CA TRP A 14 -7.14 5.52 -16.20
C TRP A 14 -6.22 5.12 -15.04
N PHE A 15 -5.17 5.91 -14.80
CA PHE A 15 -4.25 5.70 -13.68
C PHE A 15 -5.00 5.67 -12.35
N LEU A 16 -5.89 6.63 -12.10
CA LEU A 16 -6.68 6.69 -10.88
C LEU A 16 -7.66 5.52 -10.77
N PHE A 17 -8.36 5.18 -11.86
CA PHE A 17 -9.30 4.06 -11.89
C PHE A 17 -8.61 2.75 -11.56
N TYR A 18 -7.49 2.44 -12.21
CA TYR A 18 -6.75 1.20 -11.92
C TYR A 18 -6.10 1.21 -10.54
N SER A 19 -5.70 2.37 -10.03
CA SER A 19 -5.23 2.50 -8.63
C SER A 19 -6.35 2.20 -7.63
N PHE A 20 -7.59 2.61 -7.92
CA PHE A 20 -8.76 2.32 -7.11
C PHE A 20 -9.17 0.84 -7.22
N VAL A 21 -9.19 0.26 -8.42
CA VAL A 21 -9.47 -1.17 -8.63
C VAL A 21 -8.45 -2.03 -7.89
N GLY A 22 -7.17 -1.67 -7.92
CA GLY A 22 -6.13 -2.33 -7.14
C GLY A 22 -6.38 -2.28 -5.63
N TRP A 23 -6.85 -1.13 -5.12
CA TRP A 23 -7.25 -0.98 -3.73
C TRP A 23 -8.46 -1.88 -3.37
N VAL A 24 -9.48 -1.94 -4.24
CA VAL A 24 -10.64 -2.83 -4.06
C VAL A 24 -10.17 -4.29 -4.02
N TRP A 25 -9.30 -4.68 -4.95
CA TRP A 25 -8.76 -6.03 -5.03
C TRP A 25 -8.03 -6.44 -3.75
N GLU A 26 -7.10 -5.62 -3.26
CA GLU A 26 -6.41 -5.86 -1.99
C GLU A 26 -7.37 -5.93 -0.80
N THR A 27 -8.35 -5.03 -0.76
CA THR A 27 -9.32 -4.96 0.33
C THR A 27 -10.18 -6.23 0.36
N VAL A 28 -10.72 -6.65 -0.79
CA VAL A 28 -11.52 -7.87 -0.94
C VAL A 28 -10.69 -9.11 -0.59
N LEU A 29 -9.45 -9.20 -1.09
CA LEU A 29 -8.55 -10.32 -0.75
C LEU A 29 -8.33 -10.44 0.76
N ASN A 30 -8.14 -9.33 1.48
CA ASN A 30 -7.98 -9.37 2.94
C ASN A 30 -9.28 -9.74 3.66
N ILE A 31 -10.44 -9.28 3.18
CA ILE A 31 -11.74 -9.69 3.74
C ILE A 31 -11.94 -11.20 3.58
N VAL A 32 -11.70 -11.74 2.38
CA VAL A 32 -11.91 -13.16 2.10
C VAL A 32 -10.88 -14.04 2.83
N MET A 33 -9.59 -13.71 2.74
CA MET A 33 -8.52 -14.56 3.28
C MET A 33 -8.32 -14.40 4.79
N LYS A 34 -8.54 -13.19 5.33
CA LYS A 34 -8.21 -12.86 6.73
C LYS A 34 -9.44 -12.49 7.57
N LYS A 35 -10.63 -12.44 6.98
CA LYS A 35 -11.90 -12.04 7.63
C LYS A 35 -11.81 -10.69 8.35
N ARG A 36 -10.96 -9.79 7.86
CA ARG A 36 -10.75 -8.46 8.44
C ARG A 36 -10.75 -7.43 7.34
N PHE A 37 -11.53 -6.37 7.54
CA PHE A 37 -11.42 -5.18 6.71
C PHE A 37 -10.12 -4.47 7.08
N VAL A 38 -9.22 -4.41 6.12
CA VAL A 38 -7.90 -3.83 6.30
C VAL A 38 -7.60 -2.98 5.09
N ASP A 39 -7.57 -1.67 5.30
CA ASP A 39 -7.22 -0.72 4.25
C ASP A 39 -5.71 -0.80 3.96
N ARG A 40 -5.38 -1.30 2.77
CA ARG A 40 -4.01 -1.42 2.24
C ARG A 40 -3.65 -0.32 1.25
N GLY A 41 -4.46 0.73 1.13
CA GLY A 41 -4.09 1.91 0.34
C GLY A 41 -2.70 2.41 0.74
N MET A 42 -1.82 2.60 -0.25
CA MET A 42 -0.51 3.20 0.02
C MET A 42 -0.67 4.68 0.37
N LEU A 43 -1.66 5.32 -0.23
CA LEU A 43 -2.15 6.65 0.10
C LEU A 43 -3.22 6.57 1.20
N ASN A 44 -3.57 7.68 1.86
CA ASN A 44 -4.62 7.69 2.89
C ASN A 44 -6.01 7.46 2.29
N GLY A 45 -6.21 7.83 1.02
CA GLY A 45 -7.40 7.51 0.25
C GLY A 45 -7.40 6.06 -0.27
N PRO A 46 -8.51 5.63 -0.88
CA PRO A 46 -8.71 4.27 -1.39
C PRO A 46 -7.94 4.03 -2.71
N LEU A 47 -6.65 4.33 -2.73
CA LEU A 47 -5.81 4.26 -3.91
C LEU A 47 -4.54 3.46 -3.63
N CYS A 48 -4.23 2.55 -4.55
CA CYS A 48 -2.98 1.82 -4.58
C CYS A 48 -2.23 2.12 -5.89
N PRO A 49 -1.40 3.20 -5.91
CA PRO A 49 -0.73 3.69 -7.12
C PRO A 49 0.07 2.65 -7.91
N ILE A 50 0.63 1.64 -7.23
CA ILE A 50 1.38 0.56 -7.89
C ILE A 50 0.53 -0.18 -8.93
N TYR A 51 -0.77 -0.38 -8.68
CA TYR A 51 -1.69 -1.00 -9.63
C TYR A 51 -2.02 -0.06 -10.80
N GLY A 52 -2.16 1.24 -10.54
CA GLY A 52 -2.32 2.25 -11.60
C GLY A 52 -1.11 2.28 -12.53
N PHE A 53 0.10 2.38 -11.98
CA PHE A 53 1.34 2.34 -12.76
C PHE A 53 1.51 1.00 -13.48
N GLY A 54 1.20 -0.12 -12.83
CA GLY A 54 1.27 -1.46 -13.44
C GLY A 54 0.36 -1.57 -14.66
N ALA A 55 -0.89 -1.13 -14.53
CA ALA A 55 -1.83 -1.09 -15.64
C ALA A 55 -1.35 -0.16 -16.76
N MET A 56 -0.87 1.04 -16.44
CA MET A 56 -0.36 1.97 -17.46
C MET A 56 0.83 1.38 -18.22
N ILE A 57 1.79 0.78 -17.52
CA ILE A 57 2.95 0.13 -18.15
C ILE A 57 2.48 -0.97 -19.10
N VAL A 58 1.56 -1.83 -18.68
CA VAL A 58 1.01 -2.90 -19.54
C VAL A 58 0.29 -2.33 -20.75
N LEU A 59 -0.54 -1.30 -20.57
CA LEU A 59 -1.33 -0.71 -21.65
C LEU A 59 -0.47 0.00 -22.70
N PHE A 60 0.59 0.70 -22.28
CA PHE A 60 1.48 1.40 -23.19
C PHE A 60 2.57 0.51 -23.78
N ALA A 61 3.26 -0.30 -22.95
CA ALA A 61 4.39 -1.11 -23.41
C ALA A 61 3.94 -2.29 -24.28
N LEU A 62 2.69 -2.72 -24.17
CA LEU A 62 2.13 -3.81 -24.96
C LEU A 62 1.00 -3.31 -25.87
N ALA A 63 0.89 -2.02 -26.20
CA ALA A 63 -0.27 -1.46 -26.91
C ALA A 63 -0.71 -2.29 -28.14
N ASP A 64 0.25 -2.72 -28.96
CA ASP A 64 0.01 -3.44 -30.22
C ASP A 64 -0.11 -4.97 -30.08
N GLU A 65 0.06 -5.52 -28.87
CA GLU A 65 0.08 -6.96 -28.64
C GLU A 65 -1.30 -7.51 -28.27
N HIS A 66 -1.90 -8.35 -29.10
CA HIS A 66 -3.24 -8.90 -28.80
C HIS A 66 -3.21 -10.37 -28.38
N VAL A 67 -2.04 -11.00 -28.46
CA VAL A 67 -1.87 -12.41 -28.13
C VAL A 67 -1.88 -12.63 -26.62
N TRP A 68 -2.91 -13.32 -26.12
CA TRP A 68 -3.21 -13.42 -24.68
C TRP A 68 -2.04 -13.95 -23.84
N TYR A 69 -1.31 -14.97 -24.32
CA TYR A 69 -0.18 -15.55 -23.57
C TYR A 69 1.05 -14.63 -23.57
N VAL A 70 1.26 -13.85 -24.63
CA VAL A 70 2.32 -12.82 -24.67
C VAL A 70 2.00 -11.72 -23.68
N VAL A 71 0.75 -11.25 -23.66
CA VAL A 71 0.29 -10.25 -22.69
C VAL A 71 0.40 -10.75 -21.26
N PHE A 72 0.05 -12.01 -21.02
CA PHE A 72 0.18 -12.64 -19.70
C PHE A 72 1.64 -12.68 -19.23
N LEU A 73 2.55 -13.22 -20.05
CA LEU A 73 3.96 -13.37 -19.68
C LEU A 73 4.65 -12.01 -19.55
N SER A 74 4.55 -11.16 -20.56
CA SER A 74 5.18 -9.83 -20.56
C SER A 74 4.57 -8.94 -19.50
N GLY A 75 3.25 -8.99 -19.31
CA GLY A 75 2.56 -8.24 -18.26
C GLY A 75 2.97 -8.66 -16.86
N GLY A 76 3.13 -9.97 -16.62
CA GLY A 76 3.68 -10.50 -15.38
C GLY A 76 5.10 -10.00 -15.12
N VAL A 77 5.98 -10.00 -16.14
CA VAL A 77 7.36 -9.51 -16.01
C VAL A 77 7.38 -8.02 -15.68
N LEU A 78 6.60 -7.22 -16.40
CA LEU A 78 6.52 -5.77 -16.19
C LEU A 78 6.00 -5.44 -14.79
N ALA A 79 4.93 -6.13 -14.35
CA ALA A 79 4.36 -5.93 -13.03
C ALA A 79 5.30 -6.36 -11.90
N CYS A 80 5.97 -7.51 -12.01
CA CYS A 80 6.99 -7.92 -11.04
C CYS A 80 8.18 -6.96 -11.03
N THR A 81 8.59 -6.44 -12.19
CA THR A 81 9.66 -5.44 -12.24
C THR A 81 9.25 -4.18 -11.48
N LEU A 82 8.03 -3.69 -11.69
CA LEU A 82 7.48 -2.56 -10.96
C LEU A 82 7.39 -2.84 -9.45
N GLU A 83 6.89 -4.02 -9.04
CA GLU A 83 6.80 -4.43 -7.64
C GLU A 83 8.17 -4.46 -6.97
N TYR A 84 9.18 -5.01 -7.66
CA TYR A 84 10.55 -5.05 -7.19
C TYR A 84 11.12 -3.65 -7.00
N LEU A 85 11.01 -2.79 -8.02
CA LEU A 85 11.52 -1.42 -7.97
C LEU A 85 10.81 -0.58 -6.90
N THR A 86 9.50 -0.75 -6.75
CA THR A 86 8.72 -0.05 -5.72
C THR A 86 9.17 -0.47 -4.33
N SER A 87 9.28 -1.78 -4.08
CA SER A 87 9.77 -2.31 -2.81
C SER A 87 11.20 -1.84 -2.50
N TRP A 88 12.09 -1.87 -3.48
CA TRP A 88 13.47 -1.40 -3.33
C TRP A 88 13.57 0.11 -3.08
N GLY A 89 12.79 0.91 -3.82
CA GLY A 89 12.75 2.36 -3.68
C GLY A 89 12.24 2.80 -2.31
N ILE A 90 11.15 2.18 -1.82
CA ILE A 90 10.62 2.44 -0.49
C ILE A 90 11.65 2.11 0.59
N GLU A 91 12.35 0.98 0.45
CA GLU A 91 13.38 0.58 1.41
C GLU A 91 14.57 1.54 1.41
N LYS A 92 15.00 2.04 0.24
CA LYS A 92 16.12 2.97 0.15
C LYS A 92 15.77 4.37 0.63
N LEU A 93 14.54 4.84 0.39
CA LEU A 93 14.11 6.20 0.75
C LEU A 93 13.62 6.29 2.20
N PHE A 94 12.92 5.28 2.69
CA PHE A 94 12.24 5.31 3.99
C PHE A 94 12.74 4.26 4.97
N HIS A 95 13.71 3.42 4.59
CA HIS A 95 14.25 2.36 5.46
C HIS A 95 13.18 1.40 6.01
N VAL A 96 12.13 1.17 5.21
CA VAL A 96 10.97 0.36 5.56
C VAL A 96 10.69 -0.61 4.44
N ARG A 97 10.22 -1.82 4.81
CA ARG A 97 9.75 -2.83 3.86
C ARG A 97 8.33 -3.22 4.22
N PHE A 98 7.41 -3.08 3.26
CA PHE A 98 5.99 -3.39 3.46
C PHE A 98 5.66 -4.89 3.39
N TRP A 99 6.35 -5.65 2.53
CA TRP A 99 6.15 -7.08 2.35
C TRP A 99 7.47 -7.81 2.22
N ASP A 100 7.48 -9.08 2.65
CA ASP A 100 8.65 -9.95 2.61
C ASP A 100 8.26 -11.38 2.23
N TYR A 101 8.56 -11.73 0.98
CA TYR A 101 8.33 -13.04 0.37
C TYR A 101 9.54 -13.98 0.48
N SER A 102 10.54 -13.70 1.33
CA SER A 102 11.76 -14.53 1.44
C SER A 102 11.48 -16.01 1.75
N LYS A 103 10.34 -16.30 2.39
CA LYS A 103 9.88 -17.66 2.72
C LYS A 103 9.00 -18.31 1.65
N LYS A 104 8.80 -17.66 0.50
CA LYS A 104 7.95 -18.15 -0.60
C LYS A 104 8.82 -18.76 -1.71
N PRO A 105 8.32 -19.78 -2.43
CA PRO A 105 9.06 -20.40 -3.52
C PRO A 105 9.27 -19.40 -4.67
N PHE A 106 10.42 -19.52 -5.36
CA PHE A 106 10.80 -18.66 -6.49
C PHE A 106 10.74 -17.17 -6.18
N ASN A 107 11.12 -16.78 -4.95
CA ASN A 107 11.22 -15.37 -4.59
C ASN A 107 12.52 -14.76 -5.10
N ILE A 108 12.49 -13.48 -5.45
CA ILE A 108 13.68 -12.69 -5.78
C ILE A 108 13.87 -11.65 -4.67
N ASN A 109 14.91 -11.83 -3.84
CA ASN A 109 15.24 -10.99 -2.68
C ASN A 109 14.05 -10.74 -1.73
N GLY A 110 13.09 -11.67 -1.67
CA GLY A 110 11.85 -11.51 -0.91
C GLY A 110 10.91 -10.41 -1.40
N ARG A 111 11.12 -9.80 -2.58
CA ARG A 111 10.30 -8.67 -3.07
C ARG A 111 9.18 -9.09 -4.02
N VAL A 112 9.44 -10.09 -4.83
CA VAL A 112 8.50 -10.67 -5.80
C VAL A 112 8.58 -12.19 -5.72
N TYR A 113 7.53 -12.89 -6.12
CA TYR A 113 7.46 -14.35 -6.10
C TYR A 113 6.52 -14.88 -7.19
N LEU A 114 6.59 -16.19 -7.46
CA LEU A 114 5.91 -16.80 -8.60
C LEU A 114 4.38 -16.60 -8.60
N ASN A 115 3.67 -16.78 -7.48
CA ASN A 115 2.22 -16.59 -7.55
C ASN A 115 1.86 -15.12 -7.77
N GLY A 116 2.70 -14.18 -7.28
CA GLY A 116 2.56 -12.76 -7.59
C GLY A 116 2.63 -12.54 -9.10
N PHE A 117 3.63 -13.13 -9.77
CA PHE A 117 3.75 -13.11 -11.23
C PHE A 117 2.49 -13.63 -11.92
N LEU A 118 1.96 -14.78 -11.49
CA LEU A 118 0.75 -15.36 -12.08
C LEU A 118 -0.46 -14.45 -11.92
N PHE A 119 -0.71 -13.94 -10.71
CA PHE A 119 -1.83 -13.02 -10.45
C PHE A 119 -1.71 -11.73 -11.25
N PHE A 120 -0.52 -11.13 -11.30
CA PHE A 120 -0.31 -9.92 -12.08
C PHE A 120 -0.38 -10.17 -13.59
N GLY A 121 0.10 -11.31 -14.08
CA GLY A 121 -0.05 -11.70 -15.49
C GLY A 121 -1.52 -11.84 -15.90
N PHE A 122 -2.32 -12.54 -15.07
CA PHE A 122 -3.77 -12.65 -15.32
C PHE A 122 -4.47 -11.30 -15.20
N GLY A 123 -4.09 -10.47 -14.23
CA GLY A 123 -4.59 -9.12 -14.07
C GLY A 123 -4.28 -8.23 -15.27
N ALA A 124 -3.04 -8.26 -15.77
CA ALA A 124 -2.59 -7.52 -16.95
C ALA A 124 -3.38 -7.94 -18.20
N MET A 125 -3.56 -9.24 -18.40
CA MET A 125 -4.38 -9.79 -19.48
C MET A 125 -5.83 -9.32 -19.38
N ALA A 126 -6.44 -9.43 -18.21
CA ALA A 126 -7.83 -9.05 -18.01
C ALA A 126 -8.06 -7.55 -18.18
N VAL A 127 -7.17 -6.73 -17.61
CA VAL A 127 -7.22 -5.27 -17.74
C VAL A 127 -7.15 -4.87 -19.20
N LYS A 128 -6.17 -5.39 -19.93
CA LYS A 128 -5.93 -4.98 -21.32
C LYS A 128 -7.00 -5.48 -22.28
N LEU A 129 -7.34 -6.76 -22.23
CA LEU A 129 -8.20 -7.40 -23.24
C LEU A 129 -9.69 -7.15 -22.98
N TRP A 130 -10.09 -7.01 -21.71
CA TRP A 130 -11.52 -6.90 -21.36
C TRP A 130 -11.90 -5.58 -20.71
N VAL A 131 -11.11 -5.07 -19.76
CA VAL A 131 -11.52 -3.89 -18.96
C VAL A 131 -11.27 -2.59 -19.71
N GLN A 132 -10.09 -2.40 -20.31
CA GLN A 132 -9.70 -1.15 -20.97
C GLN A 132 -10.67 -0.72 -22.09
N PRO A 133 -11.17 -1.62 -22.97
CA PRO A 133 -12.17 -1.24 -23.96
C PRO A 133 -13.47 -0.72 -23.34
N GLN A 134 -13.85 -1.18 -22.14
CA GLN A 134 -15.03 -0.67 -21.42
C GLN A 134 -14.75 0.70 -20.82
N VAL A 135 -13.58 0.87 -20.19
CA VAL A 135 -13.15 2.14 -19.57
C VAL A 135 -13.11 3.25 -20.62
N LEU A 136 -12.58 2.95 -21.81
CA LEU A 136 -12.59 3.89 -22.95
C LEU A 136 -14.02 4.31 -23.32
N ARG A 137 -14.91 3.33 -23.54
CA ARG A 137 -16.32 3.62 -23.87
C ARG A 137 -17.01 4.47 -22.83
N VAL A 138 -16.80 4.20 -21.54
CA VAL A 138 -17.39 5.00 -20.45
C VAL A 138 -16.83 6.42 -20.48
N LEU A 139 -15.52 6.61 -20.61
CA LEU A 139 -14.92 7.95 -20.63
C LEU A 139 -15.30 8.75 -21.87
N ASP A 140 -15.57 8.10 -22.99
CA ASP A 140 -16.05 8.75 -24.22
C ASP A 140 -17.49 9.26 -24.10
N MET A 141 -18.27 8.80 -23.10
CA MET A 141 -19.62 9.32 -22.82
C MET A 141 -19.59 10.67 -22.09
N PHE A 142 -18.47 11.04 -21.46
CA PHE A 142 -18.36 12.28 -20.71
C PHE A 142 -18.03 13.46 -21.63
N THR A 143 -18.59 14.63 -21.30
CA THR A 143 -18.22 15.86 -22.00
C THR A 143 -16.78 16.27 -21.65
N PRO A 144 -16.05 16.95 -22.56
CA PRO A 144 -14.69 17.42 -22.27
C PRO A 144 -14.60 18.26 -21.00
N MET A 145 -15.60 19.10 -20.73
CA MET A 145 -15.64 19.91 -19.52
C MET A 145 -15.76 19.05 -18.25
N ALA A 146 -16.60 18.01 -18.27
CA ALA A 146 -16.73 17.09 -17.15
C ALA A 146 -15.42 16.32 -16.90
N LEU A 147 -14.71 15.92 -17.96
CA LEU A 147 -13.40 15.28 -17.84
C LEU A 147 -12.36 16.20 -17.21
N THR A 148 -12.27 17.45 -17.67
CA THR A 148 -11.33 18.44 -17.11
C THR A 148 -11.60 18.74 -15.64
N ILE A 149 -12.86 19.05 -15.29
CA ILE A 149 -13.23 19.35 -13.90
C ILE A 149 -12.91 18.15 -13.01
N THR A 150 -13.34 16.95 -13.40
CA THR A 150 -13.08 15.72 -12.63
C THR A 150 -11.58 15.47 -12.47
N SER A 151 -10.80 15.63 -13.54
CA SER A 151 -9.36 15.40 -13.52
C SER A 151 -8.64 16.39 -12.60
N ILE A 152 -8.96 17.68 -12.68
CA ILE A 152 -8.35 18.71 -11.83
C ILE A 152 -8.71 18.49 -10.36
N SER A 153 -9.98 18.20 -10.06
CA SER A 153 -10.42 17.94 -8.69
C SER A 153 -9.71 16.72 -8.09
N LEU A 154 -9.65 15.61 -8.83
CA LEU A 154 -8.97 14.40 -8.36
C LEU A 154 -7.45 14.57 -8.27
N LEU A 155 -6.84 15.36 -9.16
CA LEU A 155 -5.43 15.69 -9.09
C LEU A 155 -5.10 16.48 -7.81
N ALA A 156 -5.91 17.49 -7.47
CA ALA A 156 -5.72 18.25 -6.24
C ALA A 156 -5.81 17.36 -5.00
N ILE A 157 -6.81 16.47 -4.94
CA ILE A 157 -6.98 15.50 -3.84
C ILE A 157 -5.76 14.57 -3.77
N LEU A 158 -5.32 14.02 -4.90
CA LEU A 158 -4.18 13.12 -4.98
C LEU A 158 -2.89 13.80 -4.47
N LEU A 159 -2.65 15.05 -4.84
CA LEU A 159 -1.46 15.79 -4.43
C LEU A 159 -1.43 16.03 -2.92
N VAL A 160 -2.57 16.40 -2.33
CA VAL A 160 -2.69 16.59 -0.87
C VAL A 160 -2.43 15.27 -0.15
N ASP A 161 -3.08 14.19 -0.59
CA ASP A 161 -2.91 12.87 0.04
C ASP A 161 -1.48 12.35 -0.12
N PHE A 162 -0.88 12.53 -1.30
CA PHE A 162 0.52 12.17 -1.54
C PHE A 162 1.47 12.93 -0.61
N ALA A 163 1.27 14.25 -0.45
CA ALA A 163 2.09 15.06 0.45
C ALA A 163 2.00 14.61 1.91
N VAL A 164 0.77 14.34 2.40
CA VAL A 164 0.54 13.81 3.74
C VAL A 164 1.18 12.43 3.89
N THR A 165 0.99 11.57 2.90
CA THR A 165 1.52 10.20 2.88
C THR A 165 3.04 10.20 2.97
N LEU A 166 3.69 11.04 2.16
CA LEU A 166 5.13 11.19 2.12
C LEU A 166 5.67 11.73 3.44
N ALA A 167 5.03 12.75 4.02
CA ALA A 167 5.40 13.28 5.34
C ALA A 167 5.28 12.22 6.44
N GLY A 168 4.26 11.36 6.39
CA GLY A 168 4.06 10.25 7.33
C GLY A 168 5.14 9.17 7.22
N LEU A 169 5.55 8.83 5.99
CA LEU A 169 6.62 7.86 5.74
C LEU A 169 7.99 8.37 6.16
N MET A 170 8.32 9.64 5.87
CA MET A 170 9.59 10.24 6.31
C MET A 170 9.72 10.29 7.83
N LYS A 171 8.60 10.47 8.55
CA LYS A 171 8.59 10.49 10.02
C LYS A 171 8.51 9.10 10.65
N MET A 172 8.33 8.03 9.86
CA MET A 172 8.10 6.68 10.36
C MET A 172 9.21 6.21 11.30
N THR A 173 10.47 6.37 10.93
CA THR A 173 11.61 5.98 11.78
C THR A 173 11.57 6.68 13.13
N ASN A 174 11.41 8.01 13.14
CA ASN A 174 11.38 8.77 14.40
C ASN A 174 10.20 8.34 15.29
N SER A 175 9.04 8.09 14.67
CA SER A 175 7.86 7.57 15.36
C SER A 175 8.09 6.19 15.96
N LEU A 176 8.77 5.27 15.23
CA LEU A 176 9.15 3.96 15.76
C LEU A 176 10.17 4.06 16.90
N GLY A 177 11.12 4.99 16.83
CA GLY A 177 12.05 5.28 17.93
C GLY A 177 11.34 5.78 19.19
N ARG A 178 10.29 6.61 19.05
CA ARG A 178 9.44 7.02 20.18
C ARG A 178 8.71 5.82 20.78
N VAL A 179 8.12 4.98 19.95
CA VAL A 179 7.45 3.73 20.40
C VAL A 179 8.44 2.83 21.16
N GLU A 180 9.66 2.67 20.65
CA GLU A 180 10.70 1.88 21.32
C GLU A 180 11.06 2.44 22.70
N GLN A 181 11.21 3.76 22.82
CA GLN A 181 11.49 4.42 24.09
C GLN A 181 10.35 4.23 25.10
N GLU A 182 9.10 4.38 24.67
CA GLU A 182 7.92 4.19 25.51
C GLU A 182 7.82 2.74 26.03
N ILE A 183 8.00 1.75 25.14
CA ILE A 183 8.03 0.34 25.51
C ILE A 183 9.16 0.04 26.50
N LYS A 184 10.34 0.63 26.30
CA LYS A 184 11.49 0.44 27.20
C LYS A 184 11.22 1.04 28.59
N GLN A 185 10.64 2.23 28.66
CA GLN A 185 10.26 2.86 29.92
C GLN A 185 9.23 2.02 30.69
N LEU A 186 8.25 1.45 30.00
CA LEU A 186 7.25 0.57 30.60
C LEU A 186 7.89 -0.69 31.19
N LYS A 187 8.77 -1.37 30.44
CA LYS A 187 9.50 -2.55 30.95
C LYS A 187 10.36 -2.20 32.17
N GLN A 188 11.05 -1.06 32.16
CA GLN A 188 11.86 -0.62 33.30
C GLN A 188 11.02 -0.29 34.54
N ARG A 189 9.80 0.25 34.36
CA ARG A 189 8.86 0.47 35.45
C ARG A 189 8.29 -0.86 35.99
N GLN A 190 7.97 -1.81 35.12
CA GLN A 190 7.54 -3.16 35.53
C GLN A 190 8.61 -3.93 36.30
N ILE A 191 9.89 -3.85 35.90
CA ILE A 191 11.00 -4.49 36.63
C ILE A 191 11.17 -3.90 38.04
N LYS A 192 10.75 -2.65 38.27
CA LYS A 192 10.74 -2.02 39.61
C LYS A 192 9.48 -2.34 40.43
N VAL A 193 8.40 -2.81 39.81
CA VAL A 193 7.08 -3.05 40.42
C VAL A 193 6.76 -4.55 40.34
N LEU A 194 7.74 -5.40 40.66
CA LEU A 194 7.55 -6.84 40.68
C LEU A 194 6.86 -7.28 41.98
N ASP A 195 5.64 -6.78 42.26
CA ASP A 195 4.79 -7.33 43.32
C ASP A 195 3.28 -6.98 43.26
N VAL A 196 2.68 -6.73 42.08
CA VAL A 196 1.27 -6.28 42.04
C VAL A 196 0.38 -7.14 41.14
N GLY A 197 -0.78 -7.50 41.69
CA GLY A 197 -1.77 -8.41 41.12
C GLY A 197 -2.46 -7.92 39.84
N ILE A 198 -3.37 -8.78 39.37
CA ILE A 198 -3.95 -8.82 38.02
C ILE A 198 -4.58 -7.49 37.55
N THR A 199 -5.08 -6.65 38.46
CA THR A 199 -5.73 -5.36 38.12
C THR A 199 -4.76 -4.26 37.69
N ASP A 200 -3.54 -4.23 38.23
CA ASP A 200 -2.54 -3.20 37.90
C ASP A 200 -1.92 -3.46 36.52
N VAL A 201 -1.92 -4.72 36.07
CA VAL A 201 -1.41 -5.12 34.75
C VAL A 201 -2.26 -4.54 33.61
N ASP A 202 -3.58 -4.46 33.77
CA ASP A 202 -4.47 -3.94 32.74
C ASP A 202 -4.38 -2.41 32.59
N GLU A 203 -4.27 -1.63 33.67
CA GLU A 203 -4.05 -0.17 33.59
C GLU A 203 -2.72 0.17 32.90
N HIS A 204 -1.66 -0.59 33.20
CA HIS A 204 -0.35 -0.40 32.57
C HIS A 204 -0.35 -0.75 31.08
N VAL A 205 -1.15 -1.75 30.68
CA VAL A 205 -1.36 -2.08 29.28
C VAL A 205 -2.12 -0.96 28.57
N GLU A 206 -3.23 -0.47 29.13
CA GLU A 206 -4.04 0.59 28.52
C GLU A 206 -3.20 1.86 28.34
N ALA A 207 -2.40 2.23 29.34
CA ALA A 207 -1.46 3.34 29.24
C ALA A 207 -0.40 3.11 28.14
N ALA A 208 0.07 1.87 27.96
CA ALA A 208 1.00 1.52 26.89
C ALA A 208 0.36 1.65 25.50
N GLU A 209 -0.89 1.19 25.37
CA GLU A 209 -1.66 1.33 24.14
C GLU A 209 -1.84 2.80 23.79
N GLN A 210 -2.30 3.61 24.73
CA GLN A 210 -2.53 5.04 24.50
C GLN A 210 -1.24 5.76 24.07
N ARG A 211 -0.09 5.43 24.67
CA ARG A 211 1.21 6.01 24.27
C ARG A 211 1.67 5.55 22.89
N VAL A 212 1.47 4.28 22.52
CA VAL A 212 1.76 3.80 21.15
C VAL A 212 0.84 4.48 20.15
N HIS A 213 -0.43 4.68 20.52
CA HIS A 213 -1.34 5.51 19.75
C HIS A 213 -0.72 6.90 19.59
N ASP A 214 -0.47 7.66 20.65
CA ASP A 214 0.02 9.05 20.56
C ASP A 214 1.37 9.22 19.84
N ALA A 215 2.24 8.22 19.90
CA ALA A 215 3.53 8.23 19.19
C ALA A 215 3.40 8.06 17.67
N LEU A 216 2.34 7.38 17.21
CA LEU A 216 2.12 7.03 15.81
C LEU A 216 0.99 7.86 15.19
N SER A 217 1.21 8.40 13.99
CA SER A 217 0.11 9.02 13.24
C SER A 217 -0.93 7.96 12.83
N TYR A 218 -2.16 8.40 12.54
CA TYR A 218 -3.22 7.50 12.04
C TYR A 218 -2.74 6.62 10.88
N GLN A 219 -2.04 7.22 9.92
CA GLN A 219 -1.48 6.53 8.77
C GLN A 219 -0.44 5.47 9.16
N GLN A 220 0.47 5.78 10.09
CA GLN A 220 1.49 4.84 10.54
C GLN A 220 0.87 3.64 11.26
N ARG A 221 -0.11 3.89 12.14
CA ARG A 221 -0.89 2.83 12.79
C ARG A 221 -1.59 1.95 11.75
N ARG A 222 -2.19 2.55 10.72
CA ARG A 222 -2.82 1.83 9.61
C ARG A 222 -1.81 0.93 8.89
N PHE A 223 -0.63 1.42 8.53
CA PHE A 223 0.39 0.59 7.87
C PHE A 223 0.85 -0.59 8.73
N ILE A 224 1.10 -0.39 10.02
CA ILE A 224 1.53 -1.47 10.92
C ILE A 224 0.45 -2.55 11.05
N LYS A 225 -0.83 -2.16 11.11
CA LYS A 225 -1.97 -3.08 11.10
C LYS A 225 -2.15 -3.77 9.75
N ALA A 226 -1.99 -3.03 8.66
CA ALA A 226 -2.37 -3.47 7.33
C ALA A 226 -1.37 -4.41 6.66
N TYR A 227 -0.10 -4.24 7.00
CA TYR A 227 1.02 -5.00 6.46
C TYR A 227 1.66 -5.84 7.60
N PRO A 228 1.27 -7.13 7.75
CA PRO A 228 1.82 -7.98 8.81
C PRO A 228 3.32 -8.25 8.67
N GLN A 229 3.82 -8.14 7.44
CA GLN A 229 5.24 -8.30 7.13
C GLN A 229 5.99 -6.96 7.12
N PHE A 230 5.36 -5.88 7.59
CA PHE A 230 6.01 -4.59 7.73
C PHE A 230 7.24 -4.71 8.64
N GLN A 231 8.38 -4.23 8.15
CA GLN A 231 9.66 -4.21 8.83
C GLN A 231 10.28 -2.82 8.71
N SER A 232 10.95 -2.37 9.77
CA SER A 232 11.86 -1.23 9.73
C SER A 232 13.29 -1.76 9.67
N MET A 233 14.14 -1.16 8.85
CA MET A 233 15.56 -1.50 8.75
C MET A 233 16.41 -0.84 9.84
N GLN A 234 15.84 0.14 10.55
CA GLN A 234 16.53 0.92 11.59
C GLN A 234 16.15 0.49 13.00
N HIS A 235 15.01 -0.21 13.17
CA HIS A 235 14.55 -0.68 14.47
C HIS A 235 14.40 -2.19 14.49
N PRO A 236 14.65 -2.85 15.65
CA PRO A 236 14.45 -4.28 15.78
C PRO A 236 13.01 -4.71 15.47
N MET A 237 12.86 -5.89 14.85
CA MET A 237 11.54 -6.43 14.45
C MET A 237 10.56 -6.55 15.63
N HIS A 238 11.06 -6.85 16.83
CA HIS A 238 10.22 -7.00 18.03
C HIS A 238 9.50 -5.69 18.41
N VAL A 239 10.06 -4.51 18.09
CA VAL A 239 9.43 -3.21 18.37
C VAL A 239 8.17 -3.06 17.54
N VAL A 240 8.26 -3.35 16.24
CA VAL A 240 7.13 -3.31 15.31
C VAL A 240 6.07 -4.35 15.69
N GLU A 241 6.48 -5.55 16.09
CA GLU A 241 5.55 -6.59 16.53
C GLU A 241 4.82 -6.23 17.82
N GLN A 242 5.51 -5.65 18.80
CA GLN A 242 4.91 -5.19 20.05
C GLN A 242 3.95 -4.02 19.81
N ALA A 243 4.35 -3.05 18.99
CA ALA A 243 3.46 -1.96 18.57
C ALA A 243 2.20 -2.52 17.89
N ARG A 244 2.33 -3.50 16.99
CA ARG A 244 1.20 -4.15 16.33
C ARG A 244 0.28 -4.86 17.32
N LYS A 245 0.82 -5.58 18.29
CA LYS A 245 0.02 -6.29 19.31
C LYS A 245 -0.83 -5.31 20.11
N LEU A 246 -0.23 -4.22 20.59
CA LEU A 246 -0.91 -3.16 21.33
C LEU A 246 -2.00 -2.49 20.47
N LEU A 247 -1.71 -2.22 19.20
CA LEU A 247 -2.68 -1.64 18.28
C LEU A 247 -3.86 -2.56 17.92
N MET A 248 -3.73 -3.87 18.11
CA MET A 248 -4.73 -4.90 17.72
C MET A 248 -5.51 -5.47 18.90
N ARG A 249 -5.33 -4.95 20.13
CA ARG A 249 -5.98 -5.46 21.35
C ARG A 249 -7.46 -5.03 21.48
N HIS A 250 -7.99 -4.29 20.51
CA HIS A 250 -9.41 -3.93 20.37
C HIS A 250 -9.99 -4.46 19.05
#